data_AF-A0A9D2S8F8-F1
#
_entry.id   AF-A0A9D2S8F8-F1
#
_cell.length_a   1.000
_cell.length_b   1.000
_cell.length_c   1.000
_cell.angle_alpha   90.00
_cell.angle_beta   90.00
_cell.angle_gamma   90.00
#
_symmetry.space_group_name_H-M   'P 1'
#
loop_
_entity.id
_entity.type
_entity.pdbx_description
1 polymer ?
#
loop_
_entity_poly.entity_id
_entity_poly.type
_entity_poly.pdbx_seq_one_letter_code
_entity_poly.pdbx_strand_id
1 'polypeptide(L)'
;MNKVLKKNLSALFAFILALSCFTGLVFANAQDGVEINAVNFPDDHFRSVVEERYDTNKDLFLSPEETAQVTNMPLFVYSIPYGQITDLKGMEYFTNLKELYAGALGLESVDLSALQNLEYLTINGNALTSLDLSANTALKTLYCFGNSELASLILPAGITDLQCYGCALTSLDVSACTGLTRLSCHTNQITALDLSHNPALQTLICSDNCLTYLDLSANTQLTNVTQQNIGNQSVTAAAAANGKTFSVPVSGLLAQNVVEPSAAGEYNAQTGAFEFSDYSAAQNGFDYAYNVGLSGAANMNVHVNVTKDFYKVSYYDAQGGSLMDYLYVTAGGDSAAPAFPQAPSGYVCPSWSADGKNITADTDIYVVWNAQHSYEVAGYEGFVATARCSVCGEEYTISLEDCYNAKQGDANYDSVMDVNSDGYINARDHSILQHTFK
;
A
#
# COMPACT_ATOMS: atom_id res chain seq x y z
N MET A 1 103.03 -18.79 -6.33
CA MET A 1 101.62 -19.09 -6.67
C MET A 1 101.54 -19.36 -8.18
N ASN A 2 101.24 -20.60 -8.56
CA ASN A 2 101.45 -21.14 -9.92
C ASN A 2 100.42 -20.59 -10.94
N LYS A 3 100.77 -20.48 -12.23
CA LYS A 3 99.89 -19.96 -13.32
C LYS A 3 98.55 -20.71 -13.40
N VAL A 4 98.55 -21.98 -12.99
CA VAL A 4 97.35 -22.84 -12.90
C VAL A 4 96.40 -22.37 -11.78
N LEU A 5 96.92 -21.87 -10.66
CA LEU A 5 96.12 -21.39 -9.53
C LEU A 5 95.41 -20.06 -9.86
N LYS A 6 96.04 -19.18 -10.65
CA LYS A 6 95.40 -17.92 -11.13
C LYS A 6 94.29 -18.19 -12.16
N LYS A 7 94.43 -19.20 -13.01
CA LYS A 7 93.41 -19.57 -14.02
C LYS A 7 92.18 -20.20 -13.34
N ASN A 8 92.37 -20.99 -12.28
CA ASN A 8 91.26 -21.60 -11.54
C ASN A 8 90.57 -20.61 -10.59
N LEU A 9 91.27 -19.62 -10.02
CA LEU A 9 90.66 -18.57 -9.21
C LEU A 9 89.84 -17.56 -10.05
N SER A 10 90.29 -17.28 -11.28
CA SER A 10 89.56 -16.45 -12.25
C SER A 10 88.29 -17.13 -12.77
N ALA A 11 88.31 -18.46 -12.94
CA ALA A 11 87.11 -19.23 -13.31
C ALA A 11 86.12 -19.33 -12.14
N LEU A 12 86.60 -19.44 -10.90
CA LEU A 12 85.74 -19.48 -9.71
C LEU A 12 85.06 -18.13 -9.42
N PHE A 13 85.74 -17.00 -9.65
CA PHE A 13 85.13 -15.66 -9.53
C PHE A 13 84.14 -15.34 -10.67
N ALA A 14 84.39 -15.84 -11.89
CA ALA A 14 83.44 -15.71 -13.00
C ALA A 14 82.19 -16.59 -12.81
N PHE A 15 82.32 -17.75 -12.14
CA PHE A 15 81.18 -18.62 -11.81
C PHE A 15 80.34 -18.07 -10.64
N ILE A 16 80.98 -17.39 -9.67
CA ILE A 16 80.27 -16.76 -8.53
C ILE A 16 79.59 -15.44 -8.96
N LEU A 17 80.17 -14.65 -9.88
CA LEU A 17 79.47 -13.49 -10.46
C LEU A 17 78.35 -13.89 -11.44
N ALA A 18 78.45 -15.04 -12.11
CA ALA A 18 77.36 -15.58 -12.92
C ALA A 18 76.21 -16.16 -12.08
N LEU A 19 76.48 -16.63 -10.86
CA LEU A 19 75.44 -17.05 -9.91
C LEU A 19 74.81 -15.88 -9.13
N SER A 20 75.50 -14.74 -8.98
CA SER A 20 74.94 -13.53 -8.33
C SER A 20 74.38 -12.49 -9.30
N CYS A 21 74.37 -12.77 -10.61
CA CYS A 21 73.71 -11.97 -11.63
C CYS A 21 72.63 -12.76 -12.41
N PHE A 22 72.26 -13.95 -11.92
CA PHE A 22 71.02 -14.64 -12.28
C PHE A 22 69.88 -14.35 -11.28
N THR A 23 69.95 -13.17 -10.65
CA THR A 23 68.90 -12.54 -9.82
C THR A 23 68.31 -11.33 -10.53
N GLY A 24 68.14 -11.43 -11.85
CA GLY A 24 67.76 -10.29 -12.69
C GLY A 24 67.20 -10.69 -14.05
N LEU A 25 66.35 -11.71 -14.05
CA LEU A 25 65.32 -11.99 -15.06
C LEU A 25 64.46 -13.13 -14.51
N VAL A 26 63.96 -12.95 -13.28
CA VAL A 26 62.61 -13.48 -13.02
C VAL A 26 61.76 -12.60 -13.92
N PHE A 27 61.17 -13.19 -14.95
CA PHE A 27 60.06 -12.56 -15.63
C PHE A 27 59.15 -12.05 -14.51
N ALA A 28 58.98 -10.74 -14.42
CA ALA A 28 57.73 -10.22 -13.92
C ALA A 28 56.67 -10.67 -14.92
N ASN A 29 56.34 -11.97 -14.89
CA ASN A 29 54.96 -12.35 -15.07
C ASN A 29 54.31 -11.65 -13.89
N ALA A 30 53.65 -10.52 -14.15
CA ALA A 30 52.52 -10.16 -13.32
C ALA A 30 51.76 -11.48 -13.14
N GLN A 31 51.63 -11.96 -11.91
CA GLN A 31 50.93 -13.21 -11.64
C GLN A 31 49.57 -13.03 -12.30
N ASP A 32 49.34 -13.73 -13.42
CA ASP A 32 48.08 -13.67 -14.16
C ASP A 32 47.06 -14.29 -13.23
N GLY A 33 46.45 -13.47 -12.36
CA GLY A 33 45.61 -13.94 -11.28
C GLY A 33 45.25 -12.85 -10.27
N VAL A 34 44.18 -13.10 -9.53
CA VAL A 34 43.62 -12.16 -8.56
C VAL A 34 44.03 -12.58 -7.15
N GLU A 35 44.72 -11.71 -6.43
CA GLU A 35 45.12 -11.99 -5.05
C GLU A 35 43.89 -12.19 -4.15
N ILE A 36 43.89 -13.27 -3.35
CA ILE A 36 42.82 -13.60 -2.42
C ILE A 36 43.08 -12.87 -1.10
N ASN A 37 42.59 -11.64 -1.02
CA ASN A 37 42.78 -10.78 0.15
C ASN A 37 41.53 -9.92 0.43
N ALA A 38 41.54 -9.16 1.52
CA ALA A 38 40.42 -8.31 1.93
C ALA A 38 40.11 -7.14 0.97
N VAL A 39 40.95 -6.87 -0.03
CA VAL A 39 40.69 -5.84 -1.05
C VAL A 39 39.76 -6.39 -2.14
N ASN A 40 40.09 -7.59 -2.64
CA ASN A 40 39.35 -8.27 -3.71
C ASN A 40 38.17 -9.08 -3.19
N PHE A 41 38.28 -9.62 -1.97
CA PHE A 41 37.26 -10.42 -1.28
C PHE A 41 37.11 -9.90 0.16
N PRO A 42 36.38 -8.80 0.41
CA PRO A 42 36.33 -8.15 1.72
C PRO A 42 35.68 -8.99 2.82
N ASP A 43 34.66 -9.77 2.49
CA ASP A 43 33.99 -10.66 3.45
C ASP A 43 34.91 -11.83 3.81
N ASP A 44 35.23 -11.97 5.09
CA ASP A 44 36.17 -12.97 5.59
C ASP A 44 35.68 -14.41 5.35
N HIS A 45 34.37 -14.65 5.44
CA HIS A 45 33.79 -15.97 5.25
C HIS A 45 33.74 -16.33 3.76
N PHE A 46 33.34 -15.38 2.89
CA PHE A 46 33.39 -15.61 1.45
C PHE A 46 34.83 -15.83 0.97
N ARG A 47 35.77 -15.00 1.44
CA ARG A 47 37.19 -15.17 1.13
C ARG A 47 37.73 -16.54 1.58
N SER A 48 37.34 -17.02 2.76
CA SER A 48 37.69 -18.37 3.23
C SER A 48 37.14 -19.45 2.31
N VAL A 49 35.92 -19.29 1.79
CA VAL A 49 35.36 -20.23 0.79
C VAL A 49 36.20 -20.23 -0.48
N VAL A 50 36.61 -19.05 -0.95
CA VAL A 50 37.47 -18.90 -2.13
C VAL A 50 38.83 -19.57 -1.93
N GLU A 51 39.52 -19.27 -0.82
CA GLU A 51 40.80 -19.86 -0.47
C GLU A 51 40.71 -21.38 -0.30
N GLU A 52 39.66 -21.89 0.35
CA GLU A 52 39.55 -23.32 0.63
C GLU A 52 39.20 -24.14 -0.61
N ARG A 53 38.32 -23.64 -1.47
CA ARG A 53 37.68 -24.44 -2.53
C ARG A 53 38.13 -24.10 -3.94
N TYR A 54 38.53 -22.86 -4.20
CA TYR A 54 38.75 -22.36 -5.55
C TYR A 54 40.21 -21.95 -5.83
N ASP A 55 40.99 -21.66 -4.79
CA ASP A 55 42.47 -21.71 -4.84
C ASP A 55 42.92 -23.17 -4.77
N THR A 56 43.20 -23.77 -5.93
CA THR A 56 43.52 -25.19 -6.06
C THR A 56 44.99 -25.48 -5.79
N ASN A 57 45.88 -24.53 -6.08
CA ASN A 57 47.31 -24.67 -5.92
C ASN A 57 47.82 -24.16 -4.55
N LYS A 58 46.96 -23.47 -3.78
CA LYS A 58 47.21 -22.89 -2.45
C LYS A 58 48.28 -21.80 -2.47
N ASP A 59 48.35 -21.02 -3.54
CA ASP A 59 49.29 -19.90 -3.68
C ASP A 59 48.69 -18.54 -3.29
N LEU A 60 47.41 -18.50 -2.88
CA LEU A 60 46.64 -17.31 -2.52
C LEU A 60 46.33 -16.37 -3.70
N PHE A 61 46.42 -16.85 -4.94
CA PHE A 61 45.99 -16.15 -6.15
C PHE A 61 45.01 -17.01 -6.93
N LEU A 62 43.91 -16.41 -7.38
CA LEU A 62 43.01 -17.04 -8.35
C LEU A 62 43.55 -16.81 -9.76
N SER A 63 44.14 -17.86 -10.35
CA SER A 63 44.53 -17.86 -11.76
C SER A 63 43.32 -17.93 -12.71
N PRO A 64 43.44 -17.49 -13.98
CA PRO A 64 42.44 -17.71 -15.01
C PRO A 64 42.07 -19.18 -15.19
N GLU A 65 43.03 -20.10 -15.05
CA GLU A 65 42.79 -21.53 -15.12
C GLU A 65 41.85 -21.98 -13.99
N GLU A 66 42.06 -21.49 -12.77
CA GLU A 66 41.22 -21.83 -11.62
C GLU A 66 39.81 -21.31 -11.79
N THR A 67 39.64 -20.02 -12.12
CA THR A 67 38.29 -19.44 -12.29
C THR A 67 37.58 -20.00 -13.52
N ALA A 68 38.30 -20.40 -14.57
CA ALA A 68 37.71 -21.01 -15.77
C ALA A 68 37.07 -22.38 -15.53
N GLN A 69 37.53 -23.14 -14.52
CA GLN A 69 36.93 -24.43 -14.17
C GLN A 69 35.69 -24.29 -13.28
N VAL A 70 35.44 -23.12 -12.68
CA VAL A 70 34.33 -22.92 -11.75
C VAL A 70 33.04 -22.64 -12.51
N THR A 71 32.22 -23.67 -12.67
CA THR A 71 30.88 -23.56 -13.29
C THR A 71 29.74 -23.67 -12.29
N ASN A 72 30.00 -24.17 -11.08
CA ASN A 72 29.03 -24.36 -10.01
C ASN A 72 29.64 -23.91 -8.66
N MET A 73 28.94 -23.04 -7.95
CA MET A 73 29.41 -22.44 -6.69
C MET A 73 28.34 -22.54 -5.60
N PRO A 74 28.43 -23.56 -4.73
CA PRO A 74 27.63 -23.64 -3.52
C PRO A 74 28.28 -22.82 -2.40
N LEU A 75 27.61 -21.74 -1.95
CA LEU A 75 28.08 -20.92 -0.83
C LEU A 75 27.53 -21.37 0.52
N PHE A 76 26.71 -22.42 0.55
CA PHE A 76 26.33 -23.07 1.80
C PHE A 76 27.55 -23.80 2.40
N VAL A 77 27.91 -23.45 3.63
CA VAL A 77 29.00 -24.09 4.37
C VAL A 77 28.44 -24.61 5.69
N TYR A 78 28.43 -25.93 5.89
CA TYR A 78 27.91 -26.56 7.12
C TYR A 78 28.65 -26.12 8.40
N SER A 79 29.86 -25.58 8.26
CA SER A 79 30.71 -25.07 9.34
C SER A 79 30.56 -23.55 9.59
N ILE A 80 29.81 -22.82 8.76
CA ILE A 80 29.55 -21.39 8.93
C ILE A 80 28.09 -21.24 9.35
N PRO A 81 27.78 -20.66 10.53
CA PRO A 81 26.43 -20.26 10.88
C PRO A 81 25.74 -19.49 9.72
N TYR A 82 24.47 -19.77 9.47
CA TYR A 82 23.67 -19.00 8.50
C TYR A 82 23.79 -17.49 8.79
N GLY A 83 23.88 -16.66 7.75
CA GLY A 83 23.94 -15.20 7.92
C GLY A 83 25.34 -14.59 8.09
N GLN A 84 26.43 -15.28 7.72
CA GLN A 84 27.80 -14.79 7.90
C GLN A 84 28.53 -14.35 6.63
N ILE A 85 27.97 -14.58 5.44
CA ILE A 85 28.50 -14.02 4.17
C ILE A 85 27.59 -12.87 3.77
N THR A 86 28.04 -11.64 4.03
CA THR A 86 27.24 -10.42 3.85
C THR A 86 27.63 -9.62 2.60
N ASP A 87 28.80 -9.92 2.02
CA ASP A 87 29.29 -9.29 0.79
C ASP A 87 29.89 -10.36 -0.14
N LEU A 88 29.49 -10.33 -1.42
CA LEU A 88 29.99 -11.21 -2.48
C LEU A 88 30.98 -10.52 -3.42
N LYS A 89 31.48 -9.34 -3.08
CA LYS A 89 32.55 -8.71 -3.85
C LYS A 89 33.72 -9.68 -4.07
N GLY A 90 34.18 -9.75 -5.31
CA GLY A 90 35.10 -10.76 -5.84
C GLY A 90 34.40 -11.85 -6.65
N MET A 91 33.07 -11.93 -6.62
CA MET A 91 32.30 -12.84 -7.46
C MET A 91 32.49 -12.55 -8.96
N GLU A 92 32.78 -11.30 -9.31
CA GLU A 92 33.00 -10.84 -10.68
C GLU A 92 34.16 -11.56 -11.40
N TYR A 93 35.05 -12.23 -10.67
CA TYR A 93 36.16 -13.00 -11.24
C TYR A 93 35.75 -14.40 -11.72
N PHE A 94 34.55 -14.89 -11.37
CA PHE A 94 34.05 -16.21 -11.77
C PHE A 94 33.13 -16.13 -13.00
N THR A 95 33.59 -15.52 -14.09
CA THR A 95 32.75 -15.24 -15.28
C THR A 95 32.24 -16.47 -16.03
N ASN A 96 32.81 -17.65 -15.77
CA ASN A 96 32.35 -18.94 -16.33
C ASN A 96 31.29 -19.64 -15.47
N LEU A 97 30.89 -19.02 -14.35
CA LEU A 97 29.90 -19.58 -13.44
C LEU A 97 28.54 -19.70 -14.11
N LYS A 98 27.93 -20.88 -13.98
CA LYS A 98 26.60 -21.22 -14.51
C LYS A 98 25.58 -21.41 -13.40
N GLU A 99 25.99 -21.88 -12.24
CA GLU A 99 25.10 -22.18 -11.13
C GLU A 99 25.65 -21.57 -9.83
N LEU A 100 24.88 -20.68 -9.21
CA LEU A 100 25.21 -20.04 -7.93
C LEU A 100 24.14 -20.38 -6.90
N TYR A 101 24.57 -20.93 -5.75
CA TYR A 101 23.70 -21.21 -4.61
C TYR A 101 24.09 -20.32 -3.42
N ALA A 102 23.42 -19.18 -3.30
CA ALA A 102 23.69 -18.10 -2.37
C ALA A 102 22.50 -17.80 -1.44
N GLY A 103 21.75 -18.84 -1.04
CA GLY A 103 20.63 -18.70 -0.12
C GLY A 103 21.05 -18.59 1.35
N ALA A 104 20.32 -17.82 2.14
CA ALA A 104 20.48 -17.65 3.60
C ALA A 104 21.89 -17.22 4.05
N LEU A 105 22.50 -16.31 3.29
CA LEU A 105 23.84 -15.79 3.55
C LEU A 105 23.86 -14.52 4.41
N GLY A 106 22.76 -13.76 4.42
CA GLY A 106 22.67 -12.46 5.11
C GLY A 106 22.96 -11.27 4.20
N LEU A 107 22.83 -11.44 2.87
CA LEU A 107 23.09 -10.38 1.90
C LEU A 107 22.03 -9.27 1.99
N GLU A 108 22.47 -8.02 2.11
CA GLU A 108 21.61 -6.84 1.97
C GLU A 108 21.62 -6.28 0.54
N SER A 109 22.70 -6.55 -0.20
CA SER A 109 22.87 -6.22 -1.61
C SER A 109 23.78 -7.22 -2.31
N VAL A 110 23.73 -7.26 -3.63
CA VAL A 110 24.62 -8.08 -4.45
C VAL A 110 24.76 -7.46 -5.84
N ASP A 111 25.96 -7.56 -6.42
CA ASP A 111 26.20 -7.28 -7.84
C ASP A 111 26.64 -8.59 -8.53
N LEU A 112 25.82 -9.06 -9.46
CA LEU A 112 26.09 -10.26 -10.27
C LEU A 112 26.27 -9.92 -11.75
N SER A 113 26.44 -8.64 -12.10
CA SER A 113 26.43 -8.16 -13.49
C SER A 113 27.53 -8.75 -14.37
N ALA A 114 28.65 -9.15 -13.76
CA ALA A 114 29.76 -9.83 -14.44
C ALA A 114 29.44 -11.30 -14.79
N LEU A 115 28.46 -11.93 -14.15
CA LEU A 115 28.11 -13.35 -14.31
C LEU A 115 27.14 -13.58 -15.50
N GLN A 116 27.56 -13.20 -16.70
CA GLN A 116 26.70 -13.24 -17.89
C GLN A 116 26.37 -14.67 -18.36
N ASN A 117 27.16 -15.66 -17.93
CA ASN A 117 26.94 -17.09 -18.20
C ASN A 117 26.10 -17.80 -17.14
N LEU A 118 25.60 -17.07 -16.12
CA LEU A 118 24.81 -17.66 -15.06
C LEU A 118 23.47 -18.16 -15.61
N GLU A 119 23.19 -19.46 -15.47
CA GLU A 119 21.99 -20.14 -15.95
C GLU A 119 21.00 -20.44 -14.80
N TYR A 120 21.51 -20.61 -13.58
CA TYR A 120 20.74 -20.95 -12.37
C TYR A 120 21.22 -20.15 -11.15
N LEU A 121 20.28 -19.49 -10.47
CA LEU A 121 20.56 -18.70 -9.26
C LEU A 121 19.58 -19.04 -8.14
N THR A 122 20.10 -19.43 -6.97
CA THR A 122 19.37 -19.31 -5.70
C THR A 122 19.98 -18.21 -4.85
N ILE A 123 19.14 -17.30 -4.38
CA ILE A 123 19.51 -16.20 -3.49
C ILE A 123 18.42 -15.96 -2.44
N ASN A 124 17.66 -17.01 -2.14
CA ASN A 124 16.52 -17.01 -1.24
C ASN A 124 16.93 -16.78 0.23
N GLY A 125 16.05 -16.16 1.01
CA GLY A 125 16.25 -15.99 2.47
C GLY A 125 17.41 -15.06 2.83
N ASN A 126 17.68 -14.04 2.01
CA ASN A 126 18.58 -12.93 2.35
C ASN A 126 17.76 -11.70 2.78
N ALA A 127 18.41 -10.55 2.93
CA ALA A 127 17.81 -9.26 3.30
C ALA A 127 17.87 -8.26 2.12
N LEU A 128 17.76 -8.75 0.88
CA LEU A 128 17.83 -7.89 -0.30
C LEU A 128 16.63 -6.96 -0.37
N THR A 129 16.88 -5.68 -0.65
CA THR A 129 15.82 -4.68 -0.93
C THR A 129 15.56 -4.50 -2.43
N SER A 130 16.59 -4.76 -3.25
CA SER A 130 16.54 -4.76 -4.71
C SER A 130 17.43 -5.86 -5.30
N LEU A 131 17.04 -6.39 -6.46
CA LEU A 131 17.83 -7.35 -7.21
C LEU A 131 17.76 -7.04 -8.70
N ASP A 132 18.87 -6.60 -9.28
CA ASP A 132 19.01 -6.35 -10.72
C ASP A 132 19.80 -7.48 -11.39
N LEU A 133 19.13 -8.20 -12.29
CA LEU A 133 19.69 -9.31 -13.06
C LEU A 133 19.63 -9.05 -14.57
N SER A 134 19.47 -7.79 -14.98
CA SER A 134 19.35 -7.40 -16.39
C SER A 134 20.56 -7.82 -17.24
N ALA A 135 21.76 -7.85 -16.65
CA ALA A 135 23.00 -8.29 -17.30
C ALA A 135 23.14 -9.82 -17.40
N ASN A 136 22.41 -10.59 -16.59
CA ASN A 136 22.50 -12.05 -16.51
C ASN A 136 21.65 -12.71 -17.62
N THR A 137 21.93 -12.39 -18.88
CA THR A 137 21.09 -12.77 -20.03
C THR A 137 20.96 -14.29 -20.28
N ALA A 138 21.89 -15.10 -19.77
CA ALA A 138 21.81 -16.56 -19.84
C ALA A 138 20.85 -17.17 -18.79
N LEU A 139 20.42 -16.41 -17.78
CA LEU A 139 19.70 -16.91 -16.62
C LEU A 139 18.34 -17.50 -17.02
N LYS A 140 18.09 -18.74 -16.60
CA LYS A 140 16.86 -19.51 -16.88
C LYS A 140 16.03 -19.77 -15.64
N THR A 141 16.68 -19.95 -14.50
CA THR A 141 16.02 -20.28 -13.24
C THR A 141 16.47 -19.33 -12.13
N LEU A 142 15.50 -18.71 -11.46
CA LEU A 142 15.74 -17.78 -10.37
C LEU A 142 14.86 -18.12 -9.17
N TYR A 143 15.50 -18.45 -8.04
CA TYR A 143 14.85 -18.59 -6.74
C TYR A 143 15.35 -17.49 -5.79
N CYS A 144 14.52 -16.46 -5.61
CA CYS A 144 14.81 -15.31 -4.73
C CYS A 144 13.76 -15.14 -3.62
N PHE A 145 12.94 -16.17 -3.37
CA PHE A 145 11.90 -16.15 -2.34
C PHE A 145 12.45 -15.88 -0.92
N GLY A 146 11.60 -15.36 -0.04
CA GLY A 146 11.95 -15.11 1.36
C GLY A 146 12.95 -13.97 1.57
N ASN A 147 13.18 -13.11 0.57
CA ASN A 147 13.78 -11.80 0.78
C ASN A 147 12.67 -10.82 1.16
N SER A 148 12.31 -10.78 2.45
CA SER A 148 11.09 -10.14 2.92
C SER A 148 10.99 -8.63 2.68
N GLU A 149 12.12 -7.97 2.37
CA GLU A 149 12.19 -6.54 2.05
C GLU A 149 12.41 -6.25 0.56
N LEU A 150 12.45 -7.30 -0.29
CA LEU A 150 12.70 -7.14 -1.72
C LEU A 150 11.49 -6.51 -2.40
N ALA A 151 11.62 -5.22 -2.73
CA ALA A 151 10.57 -4.42 -3.36
C ALA A 151 10.81 -4.22 -4.86
N SER A 152 12.05 -4.39 -5.34
CA SER A 152 12.42 -4.21 -6.75
C SER A 152 13.16 -5.42 -7.30
N LEU A 153 12.63 -6.01 -8.37
CA LEU A 153 13.22 -7.15 -9.08
C LEU A 153 13.25 -6.86 -10.58
N ILE A 154 14.45 -6.79 -11.15
CA ILE A 154 14.67 -6.59 -12.59
C ILE A 154 15.16 -7.90 -13.19
N LEU A 155 14.39 -8.45 -14.13
CA LEU A 155 14.62 -9.78 -14.71
C LEU A 155 15.25 -9.68 -16.11
N PRO A 156 16.10 -10.65 -16.49
CA PRO A 156 16.48 -10.84 -17.89
C PRO A 156 15.35 -11.55 -18.67
N ALA A 157 15.29 -11.35 -19.98
CA ALA A 157 14.26 -11.95 -20.85
C ALA A 157 14.30 -13.50 -20.89
N GLY A 158 15.42 -14.10 -20.49
CA GLY A 158 15.67 -15.54 -20.61
C GLY A 158 14.97 -16.45 -19.61
N ILE A 159 14.30 -15.90 -18.58
CA ILE A 159 13.75 -16.66 -17.46
C ILE A 159 12.64 -17.62 -17.91
N THR A 160 12.72 -18.85 -17.42
CA THR A 160 11.75 -19.94 -17.67
C THR A 160 11.09 -20.45 -16.40
N ASP A 161 11.73 -20.24 -15.24
CA ASP A 161 11.24 -20.63 -13.92
C ASP A 161 11.61 -19.56 -12.89
N LEU A 162 10.58 -18.95 -12.29
CA LEU A 162 10.72 -17.85 -11.34
C LEU A 162 9.99 -18.16 -10.04
N GLN A 163 10.73 -18.13 -8.92
CA GLN A 163 10.17 -18.19 -7.57
C GLN A 163 10.62 -16.97 -6.76
N CYS A 164 9.69 -16.04 -6.55
CA CYS A 164 9.88 -14.77 -5.87
C CYS A 164 8.80 -14.52 -4.79
N TYR A 165 8.28 -15.59 -4.19
CA TYR A 165 7.26 -15.50 -3.15
C TYR A 165 7.82 -15.04 -1.80
N GLY A 166 6.97 -14.49 -0.93
CA GLY A 166 7.38 -14.03 0.39
C GLY A 166 8.39 -12.87 0.34
N CYS A 167 8.19 -11.98 -0.61
CA CYS A 167 8.95 -10.74 -0.76
C CYS A 167 8.01 -9.53 -0.51
N ALA A 168 8.48 -8.31 -0.80
CA ALA A 168 7.69 -7.08 -0.67
C ALA A 168 7.37 -6.47 -2.05
N LEU A 169 7.23 -7.30 -3.09
CA LEU A 169 7.02 -6.81 -4.45
C LEU A 169 5.62 -6.20 -4.59
N THR A 170 5.57 -4.93 -5.02
CA THR A 170 4.31 -4.25 -5.39
C THR A 170 3.99 -4.38 -6.88
N SER A 171 5.00 -4.73 -7.69
CA SER A 171 4.90 -4.94 -9.12
C SER A 171 5.87 -6.03 -9.55
N LEU A 172 5.49 -6.78 -10.59
CA LEU A 172 6.35 -7.79 -11.20
C LEU A 172 6.18 -7.73 -12.72
N ASP A 173 7.23 -7.32 -13.43
CA ASP A 173 7.25 -7.32 -14.90
C ASP A 173 7.88 -8.61 -15.42
N VAL A 174 7.07 -9.44 -16.07
CA VAL A 174 7.48 -10.68 -16.74
C VAL A 174 7.22 -10.64 -18.24
N SER A 175 6.94 -9.46 -18.81
CA SER A 175 6.56 -9.28 -20.22
C SER A 175 7.65 -9.75 -21.18
N ALA A 176 8.93 -9.55 -20.83
CA ALA A 176 10.07 -10.01 -21.61
C ALA A 176 10.35 -11.51 -21.46
N CYS A 177 9.81 -12.17 -20.43
CA CYS A 177 10.04 -13.58 -20.10
C CYS A 177 9.10 -14.49 -20.92
N THR A 178 9.12 -14.40 -22.25
CA THR A 178 8.16 -15.10 -23.12
C THR A 178 8.25 -16.63 -23.04
N GLY A 179 9.36 -17.16 -22.53
CA GLY A 179 9.59 -18.59 -22.26
C GLY A 179 9.22 -19.04 -20.84
N LEU A 180 8.59 -18.19 -20.03
CA LEU A 180 8.20 -18.52 -18.65
C LEU A 180 7.22 -19.69 -18.61
N THR A 181 7.60 -20.77 -17.93
CA THR A 181 6.80 -21.99 -17.74
C THR A 181 6.30 -22.16 -16.31
N ARG A 182 7.03 -21.60 -15.33
CA ARG A 182 6.67 -21.65 -13.91
C ARG A 182 6.83 -20.28 -13.28
N LEU A 183 5.79 -19.83 -12.58
CA LEU A 183 5.79 -18.59 -11.81
C LEU A 183 5.17 -18.82 -10.43
N SER A 184 5.95 -18.58 -9.39
CA SER A 184 5.48 -18.50 -8.00
C SER A 184 5.82 -17.12 -7.42
N CYS A 185 4.82 -16.27 -7.29
CA CYS A 185 4.91 -14.91 -6.75
C CYS A 185 3.90 -14.64 -5.61
N HIS A 186 3.39 -15.70 -4.98
CA HIS A 186 2.46 -15.58 -3.86
C HIS A 186 3.08 -14.86 -2.64
N THR A 187 2.25 -14.39 -1.72
CA THR A 187 2.70 -13.70 -0.50
C THR A 187 3.59 -12.49 -0.85
N ASN A 188 3.04 -11.58 -1.64
CA ASN A 188 3.63 -10.30 -2.03
C ASN A 188 2.54 -9.20 -1.92
N GLN A 189 2.79 -8.02 -2.47
CA GLN A 189 1.86 -6.89 -2.50
C GLN A 189 1.51 -6.48 -3.94
N ILE A 190 1.55 -7.43 -4.88
CA ILE A 190 1.40 -7.15 -6.31
C ILE A 190 -0.03 -6.68 -6.58
N THR A 191 -0.17 -5.48 -7.16
CA THR A 191 -1.47 -4.87 -7.44
C THR A 191 -2.02 -5.20 -8.84
N ALA A 192 -1.13 -5.54 -9.76
CA ALA A 192 -1.46 -5.96 -11.12
C ALA A 192 -0.42 -6.96 -11.63
N LEU A 193 -0.88 -7.98 -12.35
CA LEU A 193 -0.02 -9.01 -12.93
C LEU A 193 -0.47 -9.29 -14.36
N ASP A 194 0.30 -8.80 -15.34
CA ASP A 194 0.07 -9.06 -16.76
C ASP A 194 0.84 -10.32 -17.19
N LEU A 195 0.11 -11.36 -17.59
CA LEU A 195 0.65 -12.63 -18.07
C LEU A 195 0.34 -12.87 -19.56
N SER A 196 -0.15 -11.85 -20.27
CA SER A 196 -0.54 -11.95 -21.70
C SER A 196 0.63 -12.30 -22.61
N HIS A 197 1.86 -12.01 -22.19
CA HIS A 197 3.10 -12.29 -22.93
C HIS A 197 3.75 -13.63 -22.56
N ASN A 198 3.13 -14.43 -21.68
CA ASN A 198 3.68 -15.70 -21.18
C ASN A 198 2.81 -16.92 -21.57
N PRO A 199 2.56 -17.18 -22.86
CA PRO A 199 1.65 -18.25 -23.31
C PRO A 199 2.16 -19.67 -22.97
N ALA A 200 3.45 -19.82 -22.68
CA ALA A 200 4.07 -21.10 -22.30
C ALA A 200 3.89 -21.47 -20.82
N LEU A 201 3.20 -20.62 -20.03
CA LEU A 201 3.05 -20.81 -18.58
C LEU A 201 2.24 -22.07 -18.27
N GLN A 202 2.82 -22.98 -17.48
CA GLN A 202 2.25 -24.26 -17.09
C GLN A 202 1.92 -24.33 -15.60
N THR A 203 2.59 -23.51 -14.78
CA THR A 203 2.34 -23.42 -13.34
C THR A 203 2.32 -21.95 -12.92
N LEU A 204 1.26 -21.57 -12.21
CA LEU A 204 1.08 -20.25 -11.63
C LEU A 204 0.68 -20.40 -10.15
N ILE A 205 1.36 -19.68 -9.28
CA ILE A 205 0.97 -19.47 -7.88
C ILE A 205 1.15 -17.98 -7.56
N CYS A 206 0.05 -17.23 -7.53
CA CYS A 206 0.01 -15.78 -7.27
C CYS A 206 -0.99 -15.41 -6.16
N SER A 207 -1.42 -16.38 -5.34
CA SER A 207 -2.27 -16.13 -4.17
C SER A 207 -1.65 -15.14 -3.18
N ASP A 208 -2.44 -14.61 -2.25
CA ASP A 208 -1.95 -13.77 -1.16
C ASP A 208 -1.19 -12.53 -1.70
N ASN A 209 -1.86 -11.81 -2.59
CA ASN A 209 -1.43 -10.55 -3.22
C ASN A 209 -2.57 -9.52 -3.14
N CYS A 210 -2.45 -8.42 -3.90
CA CYS A 210 -3.42 -7.33 -3.96
C CYS A 210 -4.06 -7.20 -5.36
N LEU A 211 -4.25 -8.31 -6.06
CA LEU A 211 -4.83 -8.30 -7.41
C LEU A 211 -6.35 -8.06 -7.35
N THR A 212 -6.85 -7.03 -8.05
CA THR A 212 -8.29 -6.84 -8.22
C THR A 212 -8.85 -7.71 -9.35
N TYR A 213 -8.06 -7.98 -10.38
CA TYR A 213 -8.42 -8.87 -11.48
C TYR A 213 -7.19 -9.66 -11.94
N LEU A 214 -7.44 -10.74 -12.66
CA LEU A 214 -6.42 -11.53 -13.34
C LEU A 214 -7.01 -12.07 -14.64
N ASP A 215 -6.30 -11.89 -15.75
CA ASP A 215 -6.66 -12.46 -17.04
C ASP A 215 -5.65 -13.54 -17.41
N LEU A 216 -6.15 -14.77 -17.55
CA LEU A 216 -5.40 -15.96 -17.93
C LEU A 216 -5.82 -16.50 -19.30
N SER A 217 -6.57 -15.73 -20.09
CA SER A 217 -7.07 -16.15 -21.41
C SER A 217 -5.95 -16.46 -22.40
N ALA A 218 -4.78 -15.84 -22.25
CA ALA A 218 -3.59 -16.11 -23.06
C ALA A 218 -2.77 -17.32 -22.59
N ASN A 219 -3.00 -17.82 -21.36
CA ASN A 219 -2.17 -18.83 -20.70
C ASN A 219 -2.80 -20.22 -20.79
N THR A 220 -3.14 -20.65 -22.02
CA THR A 220 -3.89 -21.89 -22.29
C THR A 220 -3.16 -23.19 -21.89
N GLN A 221 -1.87 -23.11 -21.56
CA GLN A 221 -1.06 -24.24 -21.10
C GLN A 221 -1.16 -24.49 -19.59
N LEU A 222 -1.79 -23.59 -18.84
CA LEU A 222 -2.09 -23.79 -17.42
C LEU A 222 -3.11 -24.92 -17.26
N THR A 223 -2.85 -25.81 -16.31
CA THR A 223 -3.76 -26.91 -15.94
C THR A 223 -4.01 -26.90 -14.44
N ASN A 224 -5.21 -27.30 -14.02
CA ASN A 224 -5.60 -27.38 -12.60
C ASN A 224 -5.38 -26.08 -11.81
N VAL A 225 -5.74 -24.92 -12.38
CA VAL A 225 -5.69 -23.64 -11.65
C VAL A 225 -6.81 -23.62 -10.60
N THR A 226 -6.43 -23.76 -9.33
CA THR A 226 -7.36 -23.79 -8.19
C THR A 226 -7.34 -22.49 -7.40
N GLN A 227 -8.25 -22.32 -6.44
CA GLN A 227 -8.23 -21.21 -5.49
C GLN A 227 -6.90 -21.08 -4.72
N GLN A 228 -6.21 -22.20 -4.45
CA GLN A 228 -4.89 -22.16 -3.78
C GLN A 228 -3.81 -21.53 -4.67
N ASN A 229 -4.01 -21.51 -5.99
CA ASN A 229 -3.06 -20.92 -6.94
C ASN A 229 -3.25 -19.41 -7.07
N ILE A 230 -4.49 -18.94 -7.15
CA ILE A 230 -4.81 -17.58 -7.60
C ILE A 230 -5.63 -16.76 -6.59
N GLY A 231 -6.28 -17.42 -5.62
CA GLY A 231 -7.20 -16.79 -4.67
C GLY A 231 -6.50 -16.06 -3.52
N ASN A 232 -7.26 -15.75 -2.46
CA ASN A 232 -6.81 -14.98 -1.29
C ASN A 232 -6.19 -13.62 -1.67
N GLN A 233 -6.76 -12.93 -2.65
CA GLN A 233 -6.36 -11.55 -2.91
C GLN A 233 -7.00 -10.66 -1.85
N SER A 234 -6.28 -9.64 -1.39
CA SER A 234 -6.78 -8.68 -0.40
C SER A 234 -6.43 -7.27 -0.83
N VAL A 235 -7.46 -6.44 -0.99
CA VAL A 235 -7.32 -5.04 -1.38
C VAL A 235 -7.99 -4.14 -0.36
N THR A 236 -7.65 -2.86 -0.36
CA THR A 236 -8.34 -1.85 0.44
C THR A 236 -8.96 -0.81 -0.48
N ALA A 237 -10.24 -0.52 -0.27
CA ALA A 237 -10.95 0.50 -1.02
C ALA A 237 -11.67 1.45 -0.05
N ALA A 238 -11.70 2.73 -0.41
CA ALA A 238 -12.41 3.75 0.33
C ALA A 238 -13.86 3.85 -0.16
N ALA A 239 -14.81 3.61 0.73
CA ALA A 239 -16.22 3.79 0.46
C ALA A 239 -16.57 5.28 0.32
N ALA A 240 -17.37 5.61 -0.68
CA ALA A 240 -17.89 6.95 -0.92
C ALA A 240 -19.40 6.98 -0.67
N ALA A 241 -19.83 7.83 0.26
CA ALA A 241 -21.24 8.07 0.55
C ALA A 241 -21.92 8.87 -0.57
N ASN A 242 -23.12 8.42 -0.97
CA ASN A 242 -23.96 9.03 -2.00
C ASN A 242 -25.38 9.23 -1.43
N GLY A 243 -25.52 10.18 -0.50
CA GLY A 243 -26.78 10.41 0.19
C GLY A 243 -27.14 9.26 1.14
N LYS A 244 -28.07 8.39 0.73
CA LYS A 244 -28.52 7.24 1.53
C LYS A 244 -27.80 5.93 1.21
N THR A 245 -27.08 5.87 0.10
CA THR A 245 -26.29 4.71 -0.32
C THR A 245 -24.80 5.04 -0.18
N PHE A 246 -23.95 4.05 -0.38
CA PHE A 246 -22.53 4.27 -0.61
C PHE A 246 -22.02 3.29 -1.67
N SER A 247 -20.86 3.62 -2.22
CA SER A 247 -20.21 2.85 -3.27
C SER A 247 -18.78 2.53 -2.86
N VAL A 248 -18.28 1.36 -3.24
CA VAL A 248 -16.89 0.94 -3.02
C VAL A 248 -16.24 0.76 -4.39
N PRO A 249 -15.44 1.73 -4.87
CA PRO A 249 -14.82 1.66 -6.18
C PRO A 249 -13.69 0.61 -6.19
N VAL A 250 -13.71 -0.26 -7.21
CA VAL A 250 -12.66 -1.24 -7.46
C VAL A 250 -12.28 -1.17 -8.93
N SER A 251 -11.04 -0.77 -9.20
CA SER A 251 -10.58 -0.48 -10.57
C SER A 251 -10.17 -1.75 -11.33
N GLY A 252 -10.29 -1.68 -12.67
CA GLY A 252 -9.79 -2.70 -13.60
C GLY A 252 -10.74 -3.89 -13.83
N LEU A 253 -11.90 -3.93 -13.17
CA LEU A 253 -12.85 -5.03 -13.31
C LEU A 253 -13.66 -4.92 -14.61
N LEU A 254 -13.79 -6.05 -15.31
CA LEU A 254 -14.77 -6.23 -16.37
C LEU A 254 -16.03 -6.86 -15.76
N ALA A 255 -17.18 -6.18 -15.87
CA ALA A 255 -18.42 -6.59 -15.20
C ALA A 255 -18.86 -8.02 -15.54
N GLN A 256 -18.67 -8.46 -16.79
CA GLN A 256 -19.00 -9.82 -17.21
C GLN A 256 -18.15 -10.91 -16.56
N ASN A 257 -16.99 -10.55 -16.00
CA ASN A 257 -16.08 -11.45 -15.31
C ASN A 257 -16.26 -11.41 -13.80
N VAL A 258 -17.00 -10.45 -13.24
CA VAL A 258 -17.33 -10.46 -11.81
C VAL A 258 -18.36 -11.57 -11.59
N VAL A 259 -17.98 -12.59 -10.82
CA VAL A 259 -18.81 -13.72 -10.42
C VAL A 259 -19.15 -13.54 -8.94
N GLU A 260 -20.37 -13.10 -8.68
CA GLU A 260 -20.86 -12.75 -7.34
C GLU A 260 -20.85 -13.95 -6.34
N PRO A 261 -20.38 -13.76 -5.08
CA PRO A 261 -20.87 -14.53 -3.94
C PRO A 261 -21.20 -13.69 -2.67
N SER A 262 -22.22 -14.18 -1.94
CA SER A 262 -22.75 -13.78 -0.62
C SER A 262 -23.07 -12.29 -0.32
N ALA A 263 -24.25 -11.86 -0.77
CA ALA A 263 -25.16 -10.99 -0.02
C ALA A 263 -24.81 -9.50 0.19
N ALA A 264 -23.77 -8.93 -0.42
CA ALA A 264 -23.49 -7.50 -0.23
C ALA A 264 -23.01 -6.80 -1.52
N GLY A 265 -23.91 -5.98 -2.08
CA GLY A 265 -23.67 -4.99 -3.13
C GLY A 265 -23.57 -5.53 -4.56
N GLU A 266 -24.22 -4.86 -5.51
CA GLU A 266 -24.11 -5.21 -6.94
C GLU A 266 -22.96 -4.42 -7.57
N TYR A 267 -22.14 -5.08 -8.39
CA TYR A 267 -21.13 -4.37 -9.17
C TYR A 267 -21.78 -3.58 -10.30
N ASN A 268 -21.69 -2.26 -10.24
CA ASN A 268 -22.18 -1.36 -11.27
C ASN A 268 -21.04 -1.02 -12.25
N ALA A 269 -21.16 -1.54 -13.48
CA ALA A 269 -20.16 -1.36 -14.53
C ALA A 269 -20.02 0.10 -15.00
N GLN A 270 -21.07 0.91 -14.87
CA GLN A 270 -21.07 2.32 -15.28
C GLN A 270 -20.32 3.19 -14.27
N THR A 271 -20.41 2.86 -12.98
CA THR A 271 -19.71 3.60 -11.91
C THR A 271 -18.36 2.99 -11.56
N GLY A 272 -18.11 1.73 -11.91
CA GLY A 272 -16.87 1.02 -11.56
C GLY A 272 -16.77 0.67 -10.08
N ALA A 273 -17.93 0.46 -9.44
CA ALA A 273 -18.02 0.30 -7.99
C ALA A 273 -19.07 -0.73 -7.59
N PHE A 274 -18.87 -1.33 -6.42
CA PHE A 274 -19.91 -2.09 -5.74
C PHE A 274 -20.83 -1.13 -4.99
N GLU A 275 -22.14 -1.25 -5.19
CA GLU A 275 -23.14 -0.34 -4.62
C GLU A 275 -23.93 -0.99 -3.49
N PHE A 276 -24.05 -0.29 -2.36
CA PHE A 276 -24.66 -0.80 -1.14
C PHE A 276 -25.69 0.18 -0.58
N SER A 277 -26.77 -0.35 -0.02
CA SER A 277 -27.84 0.42 0.63
C SER A 277 -27.60 0.68 2.12
N ASP A 278 -26.75 -0.10 2.79
CA ASP A 278 -26.44 0.04 4.20
C ASP A 278 -24.97 -0.33 4.47
N TYR A 279 -24.23 0.56 5.13
CA TYR A 279 -22.82 0.36 5.46
C TYR A 279 -22.58 -0.88 6.32
N SER A 280 -23.58 -1.30 7.10
CA SER A 280 -23.50 -2.54 7.88
C SER A 280 -23.18 -3.78 7.02
N ALA A 281 -23.54 -3.76 5.74
CA ALA A 281 -23.28 -4.84 4.79
C ALA A 281 -21.82 -4.95 4.34
N ALA A 282 -21.04 -3.86 4.42
CA ALA A 282 -19.66 -3.81 3.95
C ALA A 282 -18.66 -3.40 5.04
N GLN A 283 -19.12 -3.16 6.28
CA GLN A 283 -18.29 -2.66 7.38
C GLN A 283 -17.11 -3.57 7.75
N ASN A 284 -17.22 -4.88 7.47
CA ASN A 284 -16.17 -5.88 7.71
C ASN A 284 -15.45 -6.28 6.41
N GLY A 285 -15.59 -5.47 5.36
CA GLY A 285 -15.24 -5.86 4.01
C GLY A 285 -16.26 -6.79 3.37
N PHE A 286 -16.02 -7.13 2.11
CA PHE A 286 -16.82 -8.07 1.33
C PHE A 286 -15.93 -8.82 0.35
N ASP A 287 -16.38 -9.97 -0.13
CA ASP A 287 -15.66 -10.79 -1.10
C ASP A 287 -16.37 -10.75 -2.45
N TYR A 288 -15.60 -10.76 -3.54
CA TYR A 288 -16.11 -11.12 -4.87
C TYR A 288 -15.22 -12.18 -5.50
N ALA A 289 -15.80 -12.99 -6.40
CA ALA A 289 -15.03 -13.87 -7.25
C ALA A 289 -14.89 -13.25 -8.66
N TYR A 290 -13.77 -13.49 -9.32
CA TYR A 290 -13.48 -12.95 -10.63
C TYR A 290 -13.11 -14.08 -11.59
N ASN A 291 -13.84 -14.21 -12.69
CA ASN A 291 -13.55 -15.16 -13.75
C ASN A 291 -12.28 -14.74 -14.48
N VAL A 292 -11.27 -15.60 -14.42
CA VAL A 292 -9.93 -15.36 -14.98
C VAL A 292 -9.83 -15.66 -16.47
N GLY A 293 -10.93 -15.96 -17.16
CA GLY A 293 -10.94 -16.15 -18.62
C GLY A 293 -10.30 -17.46 -19.11
N LEU A 294 -9.97 -18.39 -18.20
CA LEU A 294 -9.38 -19.68 -18.53
C LEU A 294 -10.37 -20.82 -18.25
N SER A 295 -10.70 -21.60 -19.30
CA SER A 295 -11.62 -22.73 -19.17
C SER A 295 -11.09 -23.78 -18.18
N GLY A 296 -11.93 -24.16 -17.21
CA GLY A 296 -11.58 -25.16 -16.19
C GLY A 296 -10.75 -24.62 -15.02
N ALA A 297 -10.38 -23.34 -15.04
CA ALA A 297 -9.81 -22.67 -13.86
C ALA A 297 -10.91 -22.33 -12.85
N ALA A 298 -10.52 -22.27 -11.57
CA ALA A 298 -11.34 -21.61 -10.57
C ALA A 298 -11.43 -20.10 -10.86
N ASN A 299 -12.47 -19.44 -10.34
CA ASN A 299 -12.46 -17.99 -10.25
C ASN A 299 -11.41 -17.54 -9.22
N MET A 300 -10.92 -16.31 -9.35
CA MET A 300 -10.05 -15.68 -8.35
C MET A 300 -10.91 -15.05 -7.25
N ASN A 301 -10.69 -15.37 -5.98
CA ASN A 301 -11.37 -14.70 -4.88
C ASN A 301 -10.59 -13.47 -4.41
N VAL A 302 -11.30 -12.37 -4.23
CA VAL A 302 -10.75 -11.09 -3.76
C VAL A 302 -11.57 -10.61 -2.56
N HIS A 303 -10.88 -10.39 -1.45
CA HIS A 303 -11.42 -9.71 -0.28
C HIS A 303 -11.17 -8.21 -0.38
N VAL A 304 -12.21 -7.41 -0.24
CA VAL A 304 -12.14 -5.95 -0.25
C VAL A 304 -12.33 -5.45 1.17
N ASN A 305 -11.24 -4.98 1.79
CA ASN A 305 -11.30 -4.25 3.04
C ASN A 305 -11.88 -2.86 2.76
N VAL A 306 -12.99 -2.52 3.40
CA VAL A 306 -13.65 -1.23 3.20
C VAL A 306 -13.23 -0.27 4.29
N THR A 307 -12.69 0.87 3.86
CA THR A 307 -12.46 2.03 4.73
C THR A 307 -13.57 3.04 4.46
N LYS A 308 -13.96 3.81 5.48
CA LYS A 308 -14.94 4.90 5.32
C LYS A 308 -14.42 6.18 5.92
N ASP A 309 -14.85 7.30 5.34
CA ASP A 309 -14.64 8.65 5.87
C ASP A 309 -15.98 9.40 5.93
N PHE A 310 -17.03 8.68 6.35
CA PHE A 310 -18.38 9.22 6.49
C PHE A 310 -19.10 8.63 7.70
N TYR A 311 -20.13 9.33 8.14
CA TYR A 311 -20.93 8.99 9.31
C TYR A 311 -22.41 9.09 8.98
N LYS A 312 -23.21 8.26 9.66
CA LYS A 312 -24.66 8.29 9.54
C LYS A 312 -25.22 9.39 10.43
N VAL A 313 -26.02 10.28 9.85
CA VAL A 313 -26.84 11.23 10.61
C VAL A 313 -28.29 10.79 10.51
N SER A 314 -28.90 10.50 11.66
CA SER A 314 -30.28 10.01 11.77
C SER A 314 -31.16 11.05 12.45
N TYR A 315 -32.32 11.35 11.87
CA TYR A 315 -33.29 12.31 12.40
C TYR A 315 -34.51 11.59 12.97
N TYR A 316 -34.91 11.91 14.19
CA TYR A 316 -36.04 11.29 14.89
C TYR A 316 -37.10 12.33 15.29
N ASP A 317 -38.36 11.90 15.34
CA ASP A 317 -39.51 12.76 15.70
C ASP A 317 -39.55 13.20 17.18
N ALA A 318 -38.80 12.51 18.04
CA ALA A 318 -38.56 12.81 19.44
C ALA A 318 -37.39 11.95 19.97
N GLN A 319 -36.90 12.22 21.18
CA GLN A 319 -35.91 11.37 21.83
C GLN A 319 -36.50 9.97 22.09
N GLY A 320 -35.88 8.93 21.50
CA GLY A 320 -36.41 7.56 21.54
C GLY A 320 -37.67 7.34 20.68
N GLY A 321 -37.98 8.31 19.81
CA GLY A 321 -39.10 8.26 18.88
C GLY A 321 -38.80 7.50 17.58
N SER A 322 -39.61 7.74 16.55
CA SER A 322 -39.48 7.09 15.25
C SER A 322 -38.48 7.80 14.35
N LEU A 323 -37.70 7.02 13.58
CA LEU A 323 -36.79 7.54 12.57
C LEU A 323 -37.59 8.24 11.46
N MET A 324 -37.31 9.51 11.22
CA MET A 324 -37.91 10.32 10.17
C MET A 324 -37.10 10.24 8.88
N ASP A 325 -35.78 10.45 8.98
CA ASP A 325 -34.88 10.46 7.84
C ASP A 325 -33.45 10.12 8.27
N TYR A 326 -32.60 9.76 7.31
CA TYR A 326 -31.17 9.64 7.55
C TYR A 326 -30.39 9.88 6.27
N LEU A 327 -29.11 10.21 6.42
CA LEU A 327 -28.15 10.27 5.34
C LEU A 327 -26.74 9.97 5.86
N TYR A 328 -25.85 9.64 4.94
CA TYR A 328 -24.42 9.60 5.20
C TYR A 328 -23.78 10.94 4.83
N VAL A 329 -22.92 11.43 5.71
CA VAL A 329 -22.19 12.69 5.56
C VAL A 329 -20.70 12.41 5.74
N THR A 330 -19.87 12.96 4.86
CA THR A 330 -18.41 12.85 4.99
C THR A 330 -17.93 13.45 6.31
N ALA A 331 -16.83 12.94 6.86
CA ALA A 331 -16.26 13.45 8.11
C ALA A 331 -16.02 14.97 8.04
N GLY A 332 -16.44 15.69 9.08
CA GLY A 332 -16.41 17.16 9.15
C GLY A 332 -17.45 17.87 8.28
N GLY A 333 -18.28 17.12 7.54
CA GLY A 333 -19.35 17.66 6.72
C GLY A 333 -20.60 18.03 7.55
N ASP A 334 -21.56 18.62 6.85
CA ASP A 334 -22.83 19.07 7.43
C ASP A 334 -24.01 18.26 6.86
N SER A 335 -25.01 18.02 7.69
CA SER A 335 -26.31 17.50 7.26
C SER A 335 -27.35 18.62 7.24
N ALA A 336 -28.22 18.62 6.23
CA ALA A 336 -29.44 19.43 6.25
C ALA A 336 -30.56 18.67 6.96
N ALA A 337 -31.16 19.29 7.97
CA ALA A 337 -32.27 18.70 8.69
C ALA A 337 -33.54 18.64 7.83
N PRO A 338 -34.37 17.58 7.94
CA PRO A 338 -35.66 17.51 7.28
C PRO A 338 -36.65 18.52 7.90
N ALA A 339 -37.80 18.71 7.24
CA ALA A 339 -38.89 19.48 7.83
C ALA A 339 -39.36 18.86 9.14
N PHE A 340 -39.75 19.69 10.11
CA PHE A 340 -40.32 19.21 11.36
C PHE A 340 -41.60 18.40 11.11
N PRO A 341 -41.84 17.33 11.88
CA PRO A 341 -43.09 16.59 11.79
C PRO A 341 -44.23 17.40 12.42
N GLN A 342 -45.46 16.89 12.35
CA GLN A 342 -46.60 17.55 12.99
C GLN A 342 -46.44 17.57 14.52
N ALA A 343 -46.71 18.72 15.13
CA ALA A 343 -46.57 18.90 16.56
C ALA A 343 -47.58 18.04 17.36
N PRO A 344 -47.15 17.36 18.43
CA PRO A 344 -48.07 16.74 19.37
C PRO A 344 -49.00 17.77 20.02
N SER A 345 -50.19 17.33 20.42
CA SER A 345 -51.16 18.22 21.09
C SER A 345 -50.54 18.87 22.34
N GLY A 346 -50.63 20.20 22.42
CA GLY A 346 -50.07 21.00 23.52
C GLY A 346 -48.63 21.48 23.33
N TYR A 347 -48.01 21.22 22.17
CA TYR A 347 -46.68 21.71 21.83
C TYR A 347 -46.72 22.56 20.55
N VAL A 348 -45.87 23.58 20.48
CA VAL A 348 -45.94 24.61 19.41
C VAL A 348 -44.57 25.04 18.86
N CYS A 349 -43.48 24.80 19.58
CA CYS A 349 -42.13 25.27 19.22
C CYS A 349 -41.15 24.10 19.06
N PRO A 350 -41.06 23.48 17.87
CA PRO A 350 -40.04 22.46 17.61
C PRO A 350 -38.65 23.09 17.43
N SER A 351 -37.63 22.38 17.88
CA SER A 351 -36.21 22.66 17.58
C SER A 351 -35.48 21.32 17.42
N TRP A 352 -34.32 21.30 16.77
CA TRP A 352 -33.48 20.10 16.70
C TRP A 352 -32.52 20.06 17.88
N SER A 353 -32.24 18.85 18.40
CA SER A 353 -31.29 18.64 19.50
C SER A 353 -29.83 19.00 19.16
N ALA A 354 -29.50 19.07 17.88
CA ALA A 354 -28.22 19.47 17.32
C ALA A 354 -28.43 20.12 15.95
N ASP A 355 -27.47 20.93 15.49
CA ASP A 355 -27.53 21.69 14.24
C ASP A 355 -27.06 20.89 12.99
N GLY A 356 -26.56 19.66 13.20
CA GLY A 356 -26.08 18.80 12.14
C GLY A 356 -24.78 19.29 11.49
N LYS A 357 -23.95 20.06 12.20
CA LYS A 357 -22.69 20.63 11.70
C LYS A 357 -21.47 19.84 12.13
N ASN A 358 -20.44 19.82 11.27
CA ASN A 358 -19.13 19.23 11.56
C ASN A 358 -19.21 17.80 12.13
N ILE A 359 -19.86 16.91 11.39
CA ILE A 359 -20.13 15.53 11.83
C ILE A 359 -18.84 14.70 11.86
N THR A 360 -18.45 14.22 13.04
CA THR A 360 -17.25 13.38 13.23
C THR A 360 -17.54 11.98 13.78
N ALA A 361 -18.82 11.64 13.97
CA ALA A 361 -19.29 10.35 14.44
C ALA A 361 -20.72 10.12 13.97
N ASP A 362 -21.20 8.87 14.00
CA ASP A 362 -22.62 8.59 13.78
C ASP A 362 -23.44 9.38 14.81
N THR A 363 -24.43 10.14 14.34
CA THR A 363 -25.10 11.18 15.11
C THR A 363 -26.62 11.03 15.01
N ASP A 364 -27.28 10.91 16.15
CA ASP A 364 -28.73 10.92 16.25
C ASP A 364 -29.22 12.32 16.66
N ILE A 365 -30.04 12.94 15.82
CA ILE A 365 -30.65 14.25 16.02
C ILE A 365 -32.16 14.05 16.18
N TYR A 366 -32.77 14.68 17.18
CA TYR A 366 -34.20 14.51 17.46
C TYR A 366 -34.89 15.84 17.68
N VAL A 367 -36.20 15.87 17.41
CA VAL A 367 -37.02 17.06 17.69
C VAL A 367 -37.19 17.24 19.18
N VAL A 368 -36.99 18.46 19.65
CA VAL A 368 -37.27 18.94 21.00
C VAL A 368 -38.55 19.78 20.94
N TRP A 369 -39.58 19.32 21.64
CA TRP A 369 -40.90 19.94 21.69
C TRP A 369 -41.05 20.86 22.90
N ASN A 370 -41.48 22.10 22.67
CA ASN A 370 -41.75 23.08 23.73
C ASN A 370 -43.25 23.43 23.79
N ALA A 371 -43.75 23.61 25.02
CA ALA A 371 -45.16 23.85 25.29
C ALA A 371 -45.60 25.31 25.09
N GLN A 372 -44.65 26.25 24.95
CA GLN A 372 -44.91 27.68 24.75
C GLN A 372 -43.84 28.33 23.86
N HIS A 373 -44.21 29.41 23.18
CA HIS A 373 -43.24 30.34 22.57
C HIS A 373 -42.64 31.24 23.66
N SER A 374 -41.39 31.66 23.43
CA SER A 374 -40.74 32.71 24.21
C SER A 374 -40.18 33.74 23.23
N TYR A 375 -40.78 34.92 23.17
CA TYR A 375 -40.41 35.95 22.20
C TYR A 375 -39.53 37.02 22.84
N GLU A 376 -38.54 37.48 22.08
CA GLU A 376 -37.70 38.63 22.41
C GLU A 376 -37.66 39.58 21.22
N VAL A 377 -37.36 40.86 21.48
CA VAL A 377 -37.23 41.84 20.39
C VAL A 377 -35.90 41.62 19.68
N ALA A 378 -35.94 41.32 18.39
CA ALA A 378 -34.77 41.08 17.53
C ALA A 378 -34.40 42.31 16.68
N GLY A 379 -35.32 43.28 16.53
CA GLY A 379 -35.10 44.52 15.81
C GLY A 379 -36.18 45.56 16.10
N TYR A 380 -35.86 46.85 15.95
CA TYR A 380 -36.80 47.94 16.12
C TYR A 380 -36.51 49.10 15.16
N GLU A 381 -37.41 49.36 14.21
CA GLU A 381 -37.26 50.44 13.24
C GLU A 381 -38.63 51.05 12.92
N GLY A 382 -38.68 52.38 12.76
CA GLY A 382 -39.90 53.07 12.31
C GLY A 382 -41.12 52.83 13.21
N PHE A 383 -40.92 52.71 14.53
CA PHE A 383 -41.93 52.36 15.53
C PHE A 383 -42.47 50.92 15.47
N VAL A 384 -41.86 50.04 14.67
CA VAL A 384 -42.23 48.63 14.56
C VAL A 384 -41.13 47.76 15.18
N ALA A 385 -41.52 46.87 16.08
CA ALA A 385 -40.65 45.84 16.62
C ALA A 385 -40.80 44.54 15.83
N THR A 386 -39.67 43.89 15.55
CA THR A 386 -39.63 42.50 15.11
C THR A 386 -39.40 41.63 16.35
N ALA A 387 -40.42 40.87 16.75
CA ALA A 387 -40.32 39.89 17.82
C ALA A 387 -39.93 38.54 17.21
N ARG A 388 -38.90 37.89 17.77
CA ARG A 388 -38.42 36.57 17.35
C ARG A 388 -38.53 35.59 18.51
N CYS A 389 -39.09 34.42 18.26
CA CYS A 389 -39.11 33.36 19.25
C CYS A 389 -37.68 32.86 19.49
N SER A 390 -37.18 32.93 20.72
CA SER A 390 -35.83 32.49 21.09
C SER A 390 -35.64 30.97 20.97
N VAL A 391 -36.74 30.22 20.80
CA VAL A 391 -36.73 28.75 20.69
C VAL A 391 -36.81 28.29 19.24
N CYS A 392 -37.84 28.71 18.49
CA CYS A 392 -38.08 28.23 17.12
C CYS A 392 -37.66 29.22 16.02
N GLY A 393 -37.29 30.45 16.37
CA GLY A 393 -36.90 31.48 15.42
C GLY A 393 -38.04 32.10 14.61
N GLU A 394 -39.30 31.70 14.84
CA GLU A 394 -40.47 32.33 14.22
C GLU A 394 -40.51 33.82 14.56
N GLU A 395 -40.84 34.65 13.56
CA GLU A 395 -40.92 36.10 13.72
C GLU A 395 -42.32 36.61 13.47
N TYR A 396 -42.71 37.61 14.27
CA TYR A 396 -43.84 38.48 13.94
C TYR A 396 -43.45 39.94 14.20
N THR A 397 -44.21 40.85 13.61
CA THR A 397 -44.01 42.29 13.80
C THR A 397 -45.15 42.87 14.63
N ILE A 398 -44.82 43.82 15.50
CA ILE A 398 -45.79 44.57 16.28
C ILE A 398 -45.48 46.06 16.22
N SER A 399 -46.49 46.87 15.91
CA SER A 399 -46.38 48.32 15.93
C SER A 399 -46.51 48.84 17.35
N LEU A 400 -45.63 49.78 17.74
CA LEU A 400 -45.80 50.53 18.99
C LEU A 400 -47.15 51.24 19.00
N GLU A 401 -47.61 51.77 17.86
CA GLU A 401 -48.88 52.51 17.78
C GLU A 401 -50.08 51.65 18.17
N ASP A 402 -50.05 50.34 17.87
CA ASP A 402 -51.14 49.41 18.14
C ASP A 402 -51.23 49.03 19.63
N CYS A 403 -50.11 49.08 20.34
CA CYS A 403 -49.99 48.69 21.75
C CYS A 403 -49.68 49.87 22.69
N TYR A 404 -49.60 51.10 22.18
CA TYR A 404 -49.25 52.28 22.97
C TYR A 404 -50.28 52.54 24.08
N ASN A 405 -49.80 52.71 25.31
CA ASN A 405 -50.58 52.78 26.55
C ASN A 405 -51.36 51.51 26.95
N ALA A 406 -51.14 50.36 26.28
CA ALA A 406 -51.73 49.10 26.73
C ALA A 406 -51.09 48.67 28.06
N LYS A 407 -51.89 48.12 28.97
CA LYS A 407 -51.42 47.52 30.23
C LYS A 407 -51.57 46.01 30.21
N GLN A 408 -50.81 45.33 31.07
CA GLN A 408 -50.88 43.87 31.19
C GLN A 408 -52.33 43.39 31.39
N GLY A 409 -52.78 42.49 30.51
CA GLY A 409 -54.15 41.97 30.49
C GLY A 409 -55.10 42.62 29.48
N ASP A 410 -54.70 43.74 28.85
CA ASP A 410 -55.44 44.33 27.74
C ASP A 410 -55.28 43.49 26.47
N ALA A 411 -56.28 43.51 25.59
CA ALA A 411 -56.30 42.69 24.37
C ALA A 411 -55.21 43.05 23.35
N ASN A 412 -54.73 44.30 23.38
CA ASN A 412 -53.65 44.81 22.52
C ASN A 412 -52.31 44.92 23.27
N TYR A 413 -52.23 44.37 24.49
CA TYR A 413 -50.97 44.27 25.22
C TYR A 413 -50.14 43.10 24.69
N ASP A 414 -48.90 43.38 24.34
CA ASP A 414 -47.91 42.36 23.99
C ASP A 414 -46.70 42.50 24.91
N SER A 415 -46.37 41.43 25.62
CA SER A 415 -45.28 41.42 26.59
C SER A 415 -43.92 41.73 25.96
N VAL A 416 -43.72 41.47 24.65
CA VAL A 416 -42.44 41.78 23.99
C VAL A 416 -42.18 43.29 23.89
N MET A 417 -43.25 44.10 23.96
CA MET A 417 -43.19 45.56 23.86
C MET A 417 -43.05 46.25 25.22
N ASP A 418 -43.31 45.55 26.32
CA ASP A 418 -43.02 46.01 27.69
C ASP A 418 -41.59 45.61 28.10
N VAL A 419 -40.61 46.26 27.46
CA VAL A 419 -39.19 45.91 27.61
C VAL A 419 -38.61 46.26 28.98
N ASN A 420 -39.30 47.08 29.76
CA ASN A 420 -38.90 47.43 31.12
C ASN A 420 -39.64 46.61 32.19
N SER A 421 -40.66 45.82 31.78
CA SER A 421 -41.45 44.92 32.62
C SER A 421 -42.20 45.61 33.76
N ASP A 422 -42.65 46.86 33.55
CA ASP A 422 -43.48 47.61 34.51
C ASP A 422 -44.99 47.37 34.33
N GLY A 423 -45.36 46.58 33.32
CA GLY A 423 -46.74 46.21 32.99
C GLY A 423 -47.45 47.22 32.09
N TYR A 424 -46.76 48.24 31.54
CA TYR A 424 -47.33 49.28 30.68
C TYR A 424 -46.43 49.57 29.47
N ILE A 425 -46.97 49.43 28.26
CA ILE A 425 -46.25 49.79 27.03
C ILE A 425 -46.37 51.29 26.80
N ASN A 426 -45.27 52.05 26.92
CA ASN A 426 -45.31 53.50 26.84
C ASN A 426 -44.05 54.13 26.21
N ALA A 427 -43.94 55.47 26.26
CA ALA A 427 -42.82 56.21 25.70
C ALA A 427 -41.45 55.80 26.26
N ARG A 428 -41.42 55.26 27.49
CA ARG A 428 -40.20 54.72 28.10
C ARG A 428 -39.71 53.47 27.38
N ASP A 429 -40.61 52.55 27.05
CA ASP A 429 -40.30 51.34 26.30
C ASP A 429 -39.81 51.69 24.90
N HIS A 430 -40.49 52.63 24.24
CA HIS A 430 -40.01 53.19 22.98
C HIS A 430 -38.58 53.72 23.10
N SER A 431 -38.28 54.54 24.12
CA SER A 431 -36.95 55.10 24.31
C SER A 431 -35.89 54.04 24.57
N ILE A 432 -36.23 52.95 25.27
CA ILE A 432 -35.33 51.82 25.52
C ILE A 432 -35.07 51.09 24.20
N LEU A 433 -36.12 50.69 23.48
CA LEU A 433 -36.03 50.01 22.18
C LEU A 433 -35.22 50.83 21.17
N GLN A 434 -35.51 52.13 21.06
CA GLN A 434 -34.82 53.03 20.15
C GLN A 434 -33.35 53.25 20.55
N HIS A 435 -32.97 53.02 21.80
CA HIS A 435 -31.56 53.07 22.22
C HIS A 435 -30.85 51.75 21.97
N THR A 436 -31.52 50.62 22.21
CA THR A 436 -30.97 49.27 22.05
C THR A 436 -30.67 48.91 20.60
N PHE A 437 -31.51 49.34 19.64
CA PHE A 437 -31.41 48.95 18.22
C PHE A 437 -30.95 50.08 17.29
N LYS A 438 -30.25 51.09 17.83
CA LYS A 438 -29.81 52.29 17.11
C LYS A 438 -28.50 52.14 16.34
#